data_AF-A0A8J5IRI5-F1
#
_entry.id   AF-A0A8J5IRI5-F1
#
_cell.length_a   1.000
_cell.length_b   1.000
_cell.length_c   1.000
_cell.angle_alpha   90.00
_cell.angle_beta   90.00
_cell.angle_gamma   90.00
#
_symmetry.space_group_name_H-M   'P 1'
#
loop_
_entity.id
_entity.type
_entity.pdbx_description
1 polymer ?
#
loop_
_entity_poly.entity_id
_entity_poly.type
_entity_poly.pdbx_seq_one_letter_code
_entity_poly.pdbx_strand_id
1 'polypeptide(L)'
;MASNLEEQMWRSEGKTADNLFKSLKLDEKGGDLFESPVLGTWVSYINRLNTYEKHPDEFAVIIELEKRFDYVDLARILGKAEGVRGDNVEIVASLRILQFKQWMTEKLLDPNSVDILLIQRPHDPRNTRVILDFHTFYKANGGSPFY
;
A
#
# COMPACT_ATOMS: atom_id res chain seq x y z
N MET A 1 3.36 -25.52 -7.63
CA MET A 1 4.80 -25.28 -7.85
C MET A 1 4.94 -24.55 -9.16
N ALA A 2 5.01 -23.21 -9.13
CA ALA A 2 5.46 -22.45 -10.29
C ALA A 2 6.89 -22.91 -10.60
N SER A 3 7.14 -23.42 -11.80
CA SER A 3 8.38 -24.11 -12.15
C SER A 3 9.59 -23.17 -12.12
N ASN A 4 10.77 -23.65 -11.69
CA ASN A 4 12.05 -22.91 -11.74
C ASN A 4 12.31 -22.17 -13.08
N LEU A 5 11.76 -22.68 -14.18
CA LEU A 5 11.82 -22.06 -15.52
C LEU A 5 11.09 -20.71 -15.57
N GLU A 6 9.95 -20.60 -14.91
CA GLU A 6 9.14 -19.39 -14.86
C GLU A 6 9.86 -18.30 -14.07
N GLU A 7 10.49 -18.65 -12.93
CA GLU A 7 11.34 -17.71 -12.19
C GLU A 7 12.56 -17.26 -13.01
N GLN A 8 13.26 -18.19 -13.67
CA GLN A 8 14.46 -17.89 -14.46
C GLN A 8 14.15 -16.99 -15.67
N MET A 9 13.04 -17.24 -16.38
CA MET A 9 12.59 -16.37 -17.47
C MET A 9 12.31 -14.95 -16.97
N TRP A 10 11.67 -14.82 -15.81
CA TRP A 10 11.31 -13.51 -15.29
C TRP A 10 12.50 -12.72 -14.77
N ARG A 11 13.46 -13.40 -14.13
CA ARG A 11 14.76 -12.79 -13.77
C ARG A 11 15.53 -12.35 -15.00
N SER A 12 15.54 -13.14 -16.08
CA SER A 12 16.29 -12.81 -17.32
C SER A 12 15.65 -11.68 -18.12
N GLU A 13 14.32 -11.55 -18.08
CA GLU A 13 13.58 -10.48 -18.73
C GLU A 13 13.65 -9.14 -17.98
N GLY A 14 14.29 -9.08 -16.80
CA GLY A 14 14.47 -7.85 -16.03
C GLY A 14 13.15 -7.17 -15.66
N LYS A 15 12.07 -7.95 -15.51
CA LYS A 15 10.72 -7.40 -15.33
C LYS A 15 10.53 -6.90 -13.90
N THR A 16 10.71 -5.61 -13.69
CA THR A 16 10.49 -4.95 -12.40
C THR A 16 9.02 -4.54 -12.21
N ALA A 17 8.63 -4.29 -10.96
CA ALA A 17 7.35 -3.67 -10.63
C ALA A 17 7.18 -2.31 -11.36
N ASP A 18 8.27 -1.55 -11.51
CA ASP A 18 8.30 -0.28 -12.24
C ASP A 18 8.00 -0.43 -13.73
N ASN A 19 8.57 -1.45 -14.37
CA ASN A 19 8.38 -1.69 -15.81
C ASN A 19 6.91 -2.01 -16.11
N LEU A 20 6.29 -2.87 -15.30
CA LEU A 20 4.86 -3.16 -15.48
C LEU A 20 3.99 -1.96 -15.14
N PHE A 21 4.32 -1.18 -14.11
CA PHE A 21 3.58 0.03 -13.76
C PHE A 21 3.46 1.00 -14.94
N LYS A 22 4.57 1.27 -15.63
CA LYS A 22 4.61 2.09 -16.85
C LYS A 22 3.90 1.44 -18.02
N SER A 23 4.07 0.14 -18.23
CA SER A 23 3.39 -0.59 -19.31
C SER A 23 1.87 -0.57 -19.16
N LEU A 24 1.37 -0.56 -17.92
CA LEU A 24 -0.06 -0.42 -17.59
C LEU A 24 -0.52 1.05 -17.57
N LYS A 25 0.38 2.00 -17.85
CA LYS A 25 0.14 3.45 -17.82
C LYS A 25 -0.43 3.94 -16.50
N LEU A 26 -0.02 3.30 -15.40
CA LEU A 26 -0.47 3.64 -14.06
C LEU A 26 0.19 4.94 -13.55
N ASP A 27 1.34 5.30 -14.10
CA ASP A 27 2.03 6.58 -13.87
C ASP A 27 1.28 7.77 -14.46
N GLU A 28 0.51 7.57 -15.52
CA GLU A 28 -0.33 8.60 -16.13
C GLU A 28 -1.63 8.88 -15.34
N LYS A 29 -1.97 8.03 -14.34
CA LYS A 29 -3.24 8.10 -13.60
C LYS A 29 -3.19 8.99 -12.36
N GLY A 30 -2.02 9.29 -11.82
CA GLY A 30 -1.88 10.09 -10.59
C GLY A 30 -2.72 9.54 -9.44
N GLY A 31 -3.58 10.39 -8.87
CA GLY A 31 -4.48 10.01 -7.76
C GLY A 31 -5.56 8.97 -8.12
N ASP A 32 -5.90 8.84 -9.41
CA ASP A 32 -6.95 7.92 -9.90
C ASP A 32 -6.40 6.51 -10.14
N LEU A 33 -5.11 6.27 -9.84
CA LEU A 33 -4.47 4.95 -9.87
C LEU A 33 -5.33 3.89 -9.17
N PHE A 34 -5.88 4.22 -8.01
CA PHE A 34 -6.62 3.29 -7.17
C PHE A 34 -8.02 2.96 -7.71
N GLU A 35 -8.49 3.72 -8.71
CA GLU A 35 -9.73 3.47 -9.46
C GLU A 35 -9.44 2.73 -10.79
N SER A 36 -8.17 2.54 -11.14
CA SER A 36 -7.77 1.88 -12.38
C SER A 36 -8.10 0.39 -12.35
N PRO A 37 -8.82 -0.15 -13.35
CA PRO A 37 -9.19 -1.57 -13.39
C PRO A 37 -7.98 -2.52 -13.50
N VAL A 38 -6.81 -2.00 -13.87
CA VAL A 38 -5.55 -2.78 -13.96
C VAL A 38 -4.69 -2.69 -12.70
N LEU A 39 -5.15 -2.02 -11.64
CA LEU A 39 -4.46 -1.98 -10.35
C LEU A 39 -4.24 -3.39 -9.80
N GLY A 40 -5.28 -4.23 -9.81
CA GLY A 40 -5.20 -5.60 -9.33
C GLY A 40 -4.13 -6.41 -10.07
N THR A 41 -4.00 -6.22 -11.38
CA THR A 41 -2.94 -6.86 -12.17
C THR A 41 -1.55 -6.47 -11.68
N TRP A 42 -1.32 -5.19 -11.39
CA TRP A 42 -0.03 -4.71 -10.89
C TRP A 42 0.27 -5.22 -9.47
N VAL A 43 -0.72 -5.19 -8.57
CA VAL A 43 -0.59 -5.72 -7.20
C VAL A 43 -0.28 -7.22 -7.21
N SER A 44 -1.03 -8.02 -7.98
CA SER A 44 -0.77 -9.46 -8.12
C SER A 44 0.62 -9.73 -8.69
N TYR A 45 1.08 -8.89 -9.62
CA TYR A 45 2.40 -9.01 -10.20
C TYR A 45 3.52 -8.77 -9.17
N ILE A 46 3.41 -7.73 -8.34
CA ILE A 46 4.39 -7.50 -7.25
C ILE A 46 4.40 -8.66 -6.27
N ASN A 47 3.23 -9.13 -5.84
CA ASN A 47 3.14 -10.26 -4.92
C ASN A 47 3.82 -11.50 -5.49
N ARG A 48 3.65 -11.73 -6.79
CA ARG A 48 4.32 -12.82 -7.50
C ARG A 48 5.84 -12.61 -7.57
N LEU A 49 6.32 -11.41 -7.91
CA LEU A 49 7.76 -11.10 -7.87
C LEU A 49 8.35 -11.37 -6.49
N ASN A 50 7.64 -10.96 -5.44
CA ASN A 50 8.05 -11.14 -4.06
C ASN A 50 8.25 -12.61 -3.68
N THR A 51 7.49 -13.54 -4.26
CA THR A 51 7.69 -14.99 -4.03
C THR A 51 9.02 -15.54 -4.57
N TYR A 52 9.66 -14.81 -5.49
CA TYR A 52 10.95 -15.18 -6.06
C TYR A 52 12.12 -14.44 -5.39
N GLU A 53 11.86 -13.52 -4.46
CA GLU A 53 12.92 -12.84 -3.73
C GLU A 53 13.58 -13.78 -2.72
N LYS A 54 14.88 -13.57 -2.46
CA LYS A 54 15.60 -14.35 -1.43
C LYS A 54 15.00 -14.16 -0.05
N HIS A 55 14.49 -12.95 0.18
CA HIS A 55 13.82 -12.54 1.41
C HIS A 55 12.53 -11.83 1.00
N PRO A 56 11.42 -12.59 0.84
CA PRO A 56 10.12 -11.99 0.55
C PRO A 56 9.73 -11.00 1.65
N ASP A 57 9.23 -9.84 1.25
CA ASP A 57 8.79 -8.77 2.14
C ASP A 57 7.25 -8.71 2.12
N GLU A 58 6.61 -8.83 3.28
CA GLU A 58 5.15 -8.75 3.39
C GLU A 58 4.59 -7.42 2.84
N PHE A 59 5.37 -6.35 2.96
CA PHE A 59 4.99 -4.99 2.60
C PHE A 59 5.48 -4.58 1.20
N ALA A 60 5.96 -5.52 0.38
CA ALA A 60 6.52 -5.24 -0.96
C ALA A 60 5.63 -4.30 -1.80
N VAL A 61 4.30 -4.50 -1.79
CA VAL A 61 3.38 -3.63 -2.53
C VAL A 61 3.32 -2.22 -1.94
N ILE A 62 3.34 -2.08 -0.61
CA ILE A 62 3.36 -0.77 0.05
C ILE A 62 4.68 -0.06 -0.24
N ILE A 63 5.81 -0.76 -0.18
CA ILE A 63 7.13 -0.21 -0.54
C ILE A 63 7.13 0.31 -1.99
N GLU A 64 6.54 -0.43 -2.94
CA GLU A 64 6.42 0.03 -4.33
C GLU A 64 5.49 1.25 -4.50
N LEU A 65 4.47 1.39 -3.65
CA LEU A 65 3.60 2.57 -3.62
C LEU A 65 4.29 3.78 -2.97
N GLU A 66 5.05 3.59 -1.90
CA GLU A 66 5.82 4.64 -1.20
C GLU A 66 6.94 5.24 -2.06
N LYS A 67 7.41 4.53 -3.09
CA LYS A 67 8.30 5.12 -4.12
C LYS A 67 7.62 6.18 -4.98
N ARG A 68 6.29 6.18 -5.05
CA ARG A 68 5.47 6.97 -5.99
C ARG A 68 4.65 8.04 -5.30
N PHE A 69 4.30 7.81 -4.05
CA PHE A 69 3.49 8.70 -3.24
C PHE A 69 4.25 9.06 -1.97
N ASP A 70 4.14 10.33 -1.55
CA ASP A 70 4.53 10.72 -0.20
C ASP A 70 3.79 9.83 0.82
N TYR A 71 4.51 9.45 1.87
CA TYR A 71 4.04 8.53 2.91
C TYR A 71 2.66 8.91 3.48
N VAL A 72 2.45 10.19 3.75
CA VAL A 72 1.17 10.71 4.28
C VAL A 72 0.10 10.77 3.21
N ASP A 73 0.48 11.17 1.99
CA ASP A 73 -0.47 11.25 0.88
C ASP A 73 -0.99 9.87 0.47
N LEU A 74 -0.13 8.84 0.51
CA LEU A 74 -0.55 7.45 0.30
C LEU A 74 -1.63 7.03 1.30
N ALA A 75 -1.44 7.33 2.58
CA ALA A 75 -2.42 7.00 3.61
C ALA A 75 -3.75 7.72 3.42
N ARG A 76 -3.72 9.00 3.02
CA ARG A 76 -4.93 9.77 2.69
C ARG A 76 -5.67 9.20 1.50
N ILE A 77 -4.96 8.73 0.48
CA ILE A 77 -5.54 8.13 -0.70
C ILE A 77 -6.19 6.79 -0.34
N LEU A 78 -5.47 5.91 0.36
CA LEU A 78 -5.98 4.61 0.81
C LEU A 78 -7.15 4.74 1.81
N GLY A 79 -7.17 5.83 2.59
CA GLY A 79 -8.28 6.16 3.49
C GLY A 79 -9.57 6.60 2.79
N LYS A 80 -9.50 6.99 1.51
CA LYS A 80 -10.65 7.46 0.73
C LYS A 80 -11.36 6.29 0.03
N ALA A 81 -12.07 5.47 0.82
CA ALA A 81 -12.82 4.33 0.28
C ALA A 81 -14.00 4.74 -0.64
N GLU A 82 -14.57 5.95 -0.46
CA GLU A 82 -15.83 6.37 -1.10
C GLU A 82 -15.71 6.73 -2.60
N GLY A 83 -14.53 6.62 -3.22
CA GLY A 83 -14.34 6.76 -4.67
C GLY A 83 -14.11 5.43 -5.41
N VAL A 84 -13.73 4.38 -4.69
CA VAL A 84 -13.30 3.11 -5.29
C VAL A 84 -14.53 2.27 -5.64
N ARG A 85 -14.52 1.65 -6.81
CA ARG A 85 -15.64 0.84 -7.32
C ARG A 85 -15.15 -0.53 -7.77
N GLY A 86 -16.03 -1.53 -7.70
CA GLY A 86 -15.75 -2.90 -8.15
C GLY A 86 -14.62 -3.56 -7.36
N ASP A 87 -13.85 -4.42 -8.03
CA ASP A 87 -12.80 -5.26 -7.44
C ASP A 87 -11.70 -4.46 -6.72
N ASN A 88 -11.53 -3.19 -7.07
CA ASN A 88 -10.55 -2.33 -6.41
C ASN A 88 -10.93 -2.00 -4.96
N VAL A 89 -12.21 -2.10 -4.56
CA VAL A 89 -12.64 -1.79 -3.18
C VAL A 89 -11.93 -2.69 -2.19
N GLU A 90 -11.91 -3.99 -2.47
CA GLU A 90 -11.24 -4.98 -1.62
C GLU A 90 -9.73 -4.79 -1.65
N ILE A 91 -9.15 -4.57 -2.84
CA ILE A 91 -7.71 -4.33 -2.99
C ILE A 91 -7.26 -3.11 -2.17
N VAL A 92 -7.95 -1.97 -2.30
CA VAL A 92 -7.61 -0.74 -1.57
C VAL A 92 -7.80 -0.93 -0.06
N ALA A 93 -8.86 -1.63 0.37
CA ALA A 93 -9.05 -1.95 1.77
C ALA A 93 -7.91 -2.81 2.34
N SER A 94 -7.48 -3.84 1.61
CA SER A 94 -6.32 -4.67 1.98
C SER A 94 -5.03 -3.87 2.02
N LEU A 95 -4.79 -2.98 1.05
CA LEU A 95 -3.61 -2.11 1.03
C LEU A 95 -3.59 -1.15 2.22
N ARG A 96 -4.73 -0.58 2.60
CA ARG A 96 -4.84 0.28 3.81
C ARG A 96 -4.48 -0.50 5.08
N ILE A 97 -5.01 -1.72 5.23
CA ILE A 97 -4.70 -2.59 6.38
C ILE A 97 -3.21 -2.93 6.40
N LEU A 98 -2.63 -3.25 5.23
CA LEU A 98 -1.23 -3.60 5.11
C LEU A 98 -0.31 -2.41 5.43
N GLN A 99 -0.68 -1.20 4.99
CA GLN A 99 0.02 0.04 5.36
C GLN A 99 0.00 0.24 6.88
N PHE A 100 -1.17 0.14 7.53
CA PHE A 100 -1.26 0.31 8.99
C PHE A 100 -0.49 -0.77 9.76
N LYS A 101 -0.50 -2.00 9.26
CA LYS A 101 0.33 -3.07 9.82
C LYS A 101 1.80 -2.69 9.74
N GLN A 102 2.29 -2.23 8.58
CA GLN A 102 3.68 -1.78 8.43
C GLN A 102 4.02 -0.64 9.40
N TRP A 103 3.12 0.33 9.54
CA TRP A 103 3.30 1.45 10.45
C TRP A 103 3.47 0.96 11.89
N MET A 104 2.64 0.01 12.32
CA MET A 104 2.68 -0.56 13.66
C MET A 104 3.91 -1.45 13.90
N THR A 105 4.26 -2.33 12.94
CA THR A 105 5.23 -3.41 13.18
C THR A 105 6.65 -3.10 12.72
N GLU A 106 6.83 -2.33 11.66
CA GLU A 106 8.16 -1.98 11.15
C GLU A 106 8.55 -0.55 11.50
N LYS A 107 7.62 0.39 11.36
CA LYS A 107 7.87 1.81 11.65
C LYS A 107 7.66 2.15 13.13
N LEU A 108 7.08 1.24 13.91
CA LEU A 108 6.83 1.36 15.34
C LEU A 108 6.02 2.62 15.70
N LEU A 109 5.10 3.02 14.82
CA LEU A 109 4.21 4.14 15.06
C LEU A 109 3.09 3.74 16.01
N ASP A 110 2.86 4.58 17.01
CA ASP A 110 1.66 4.57 17.84
C ASP A 110 0.67 5.66 17.38
N PRO A 111 -0.57 5.67 17.90
CA PRO A 111 -1.57 6.63 17.44
C PRO A 111 -1.17 8.09 17.68
N ASN A 112 -0.49 8.41 18.78
CA ASN A 112 0.03 9.76 19.03
C ASN A 112 1.06 10.19 17.97
N SER A 113 1.94 9.28 17.56
CA SER A 113 2.94 9.54 16.53
C SER A 113 2.28 9.83 15.17
N VAL A 114 1.21 9.10 14.84
CA VAL A 114 0.40 9.33 13.62
C VAL A 114 -0.34 10.66 13.69
N ASP A 115 -0.88 11.02 14.87
CA ASP A 115 -1.54 12.31 15.08
C ASP A 115 -0.56 13.46 14.81
N ILE A 116 0.64 13.40 15.39
CA ILE A 116 1.70 14.40 15.20
C ILE A 116 2.11 14.48 13.72
N LEU A 117 2.30 13.33 13.06
CA LEU A 117 2.66 13.26 11.64
C LEU A 117 1.63 13.98 10.75
N LEU A 118 0.34 13.81 11.03
CA LEU A 118 -0.74 14.40 10.23
C LEU A 118 -1.02 15.86 10.59
N ILE A 119 -0.73 16.29 11.83
CA ILE A 119 -0.80 17.69 12.26
C ILE A 119 0.20 18.58 11.52
N GLN A 120 1.34 18.04 11.06
CA GLN A 120 2.32 18.81 10.26
C GLN A 120 1.76 19.28 8.91
N ARG A 121 0.66 18.69 8.43
CA ARG A 121 -0.05 19.12 7.21
C ARG A 121 -1.56 19.21 7.52
N PRO A 122 -2.00 20.18 8.32
CA PRO A 122 -3.27 20.13 9.05
C PRO A 122 -4.51 20.43 8.19
N HIS A 123 -4.34 21.05 7.01
CA HIS A 123 -5.46 21.54 6.20
C HIS A 123 -6.15 20.45 5.34
N ASP A 124 -5.64 19.23 5.33
CA ASP A 124 -6.26 18.15 4.56
C ASP A 124 -7.36 17.44 5.39
N PRO A 125 -8.64 17.52 5.00
CA PRO A 125 -9.73 16.91 5.75
C PRO A 125 -9.64 15.37 5.81
N ARG A 126 -8.86 14.74 4.91
CA ARG A 126 -8.64 13.29 4.93
C ARG A 126 -7.80 12.83 6.13
N ASN A 127 -7.06 13.74 6.78
CA ASN A 127 -6.27 13.43 7.97
C ASN A 127 -7.12 12.79 9.07
N THR A 128 -8.29 13.36 9.34
CA THR A 128 -9.18 12.86 10.40
C THR A 128 -9.57 11.41 10.17
N ARG A 129 -9.80 11.02 8.91
CA ARG A 129 -10.13 9.63 8.59
C ARG A 129 -8.95 8.69 8.82
N VAL A 130 -7.76 9.07 8.37
CA VAL A 130 -6.54 8.27 8.57
C VAL A 130 -6.25 8.07 10.06
N ILE A 131 -6.36 9.13 10.86
CA ILE A 131 -6.21 9.09 12.32
C ILE A 131 -7.18 8.08 12.92
N LEU A 132 -8.49 8.28 12.73
CA LEU A 132 -9.51 7.43 13.35
C LEU A 132 -9.39 5.96 12.94
N ASP A 133 -9.09 5.71 11.67
CA ASP A 133 -8.95 4.34 11.15
C ASP A 133 -7.68 3.68 11.71
N PHE A 134 -6.56 4.41 11.85
CA PHE A 134 -5.34 3.86 12.44
C PHE A 134 -5.50 3.59 13.94
N HIS A 135 -6.10 4.51 14.70
CA HIS A 135 -6.44 4.30 16.12
C HIS A 135 -7.27 3.02 16.31
N THR A 136 -8.29 2.85 15.48
CA THR A 136 -9.16 1.66 15.50
C THR A 136 -8.37 0.39 15.17
N PHE A 137 -7.54 0.42 14.12
CA PHE A 137 -6.68 -0.69 13.74
C PHE A 137 -5.70 -1.04 14.86
N TYR A 138 -5.01 -0.06 15.43
CA TYR A 138 -3.97 -0.25 16.45
C TYR A 138 -4.54 -0.97 17.68
N LYS A 139 -5.69 -0.50 18.18
CA LYS A 139 -6.40 -1.13 19.30
C LYS A 139 -6.86 -2.55 18.98
N ALA A 140 -7.36 -2.80 17.77
CA ALA A 140 -7.81 -4.12 17.34
C ALA A 140 -6.65 -5.14 17.20
N ASN A 141 -5.42 -4.67 17.00
CA ASN A 141 -4.23 -5.50 16.76
C ASN A 141 -3.28 -5.58 17.96
N GLY A 142 -3.81 -5.42 19.18
CA GLY A 142 -3.06 -5.61 20.42
C GLY A 142 -2.25 -4.39 20.87
N GLY A 143 -2.44 -3.25 20.22
CA GLY A 143 -1.92 -1.97 20.68
C GLY A 143 -2.52 -1.55 22.02
N SER A 144 -1.78 -0.72 22.76
CA SER A 144 -2.23 -0.19 24.05
C SER A 144 -3.61 0.50 23.92
N PRO A 145 -4.56 0.23 24.83
CA PRO A 145 -5.88 0.85 24.81
C PRO A 145 -5.89 2.29 25.36
N PHE A 146 -4.74 2.78 25.83
CA PHE A 146 -4.57 4.13 26.37
C PHE A 146 -4.26 5.18 25.30
N TYR A 147 -4.27 4.77 24.03
CA TYR A 147 -4.24 5.62 22.86
C TYR A 147 -5.61 5.61 22.17
#